data_AF-A0A1E7REK2-F1
#
_entry.id   AF-A0A1E7REK2-F1
#
_cell.length_a   1.000
_cell.length_b   1.000
_cell.length_c   1.000
_cell.angle_alpha   90.00
_cell.angle_beta   90.00
_cell.angle_gamma   90.00
#
_symmetry.space_group_name_H-M   'P 1'
#
loop_
_entity.id
_entity.type
_entity.pdbx_description
1 polymer ?
#
loop_
_entity_poly.entity_id
_entity_poly.type
_entity_poly.pdbx_seq_one_letter_code
_entity_poly.pdbx_strand_id
1 'polypeptide(L)'
;MSFLKNLGKELKQITDEFEQSENLQNFIFKYEPFEHEQVQILVAKAYLMVLSDSCEYPEENFSSEYFIQHFKQHTVLEIQLIVLQAMLIRLKQHANEKRAQFNDWYNELIEYAEQFSQDNYQVIDTLIEVYSYKAQNLSGKDPFKVHYFYHKIIQLSKKNLSNENYELVFQAEQKIFQFYLSRQQLSAFKQSYYAINAHYLSNHQTDITSALKQNTAIFLQFWLDVQKDQNPFLHPEIRQFLQYLHIQDDLKNLILQPENQRQYQFIFELCYLFWLIQYEEISEKYWFVLLKYHQTLQDYQSLIDSFWFDQPQRRHGFQSFLIDSTDKYHSLNKYRKMFNTSLGKNNL
;
A
#
# COMPACT_ATOMS: atom_id res chain seq x y z
N MET A 1 -43.82 -24.48 31.34
CA MET A 1 -43.67 -23.27 30.49
C MET A 1 -42.94 -22.09 31.18
N SER A 2 -42.21 -22.28 32.29
CA SER A 2 -41.43 -21.19 32.93
C SER A 2 -39.94 -21.17 32.59
N PHE A 3 -39.40 -22.17 31.87
CA PHE A 3 -37.96 -22.26 31.58
C PHE A 3 -37.49 -21.21 30.56
N LEU A 4 -38.28 -20.99 29.48
CA LEU A 4 -37.95 -20.01 28.43
C LEU A 4 -38.05 -18.53 28.90
N LYS A 5 -38.80 -18.23 29.97
CA LYS A 5 -38.90 -16.87 30.53
C LYS A 5 -37.75 -16.52 31.48
N ASN A 6 -37.09 -17.51 32.06
CA ASN A 6 -35.93 -17.30 32.94
C ASN A 6 -34.62 -17.26 32.15
N LEU A 7 -34.51 -18.02 31.06
CA LEU A 7 -33.32 -18.06 30.21
C LEU A 7 -32.91 -16.67 29.71
N GLY A 8 -33.85 -15.85 29.24
CA GLY A 8 -33.55 -14.49 28.77
C GLY A 8 -33.13 -13.51 29.87
N LYS A 9 -33.56 -13.73 31.12
CA LYS A 9 -33.11 -12.93 32.27
C LYS A 9 -31.74 -13.37 32.76
N GLU A 10 -31.51 -14.68 32.81
CA GLU A 10 -30.22 -15.27 33.18
C GLU A 10 -29.14 -14.90 32.16
N LEU A 11 -29.44 -14.98 30.85
CA LEU A 11 -28.51 -14.56 29.80
C LEU A 11 -28.16 -13.08 29.90
N LYS A 12 -29.14 -12.21 30.17
CA LYS A 12 -28.87 -10.79 30.38
C LYS A 12 -27.95 -10.56 31.58
N GLN A 13 -28.17 -11.26 32.69
CA GLN A 13 -27.29 -11.17 33.86
C GLN A 13 -25.86 -11.62 33.55
N ILE A 14 -25.70 -12.70 32.77
CA ILE A 14 -24.38 -13.19 32.36
C ILE A 14 -23.70 -12.18 31.43
N THR A 15 -24.43 -11.58 30.49
CA THR A 15 -23.90 -10.50 29.63
C THR A 15 -23.48 -9.28 30.45
N ASP A 16 -24.34 -8.82 31.38
CA ASP A 16 -24.04 -7.68 32.25
C ASP A 16 -22.79 -7.97 33.11
N GLU A 17 -22.62 -9.22 33.59
CA GLU A 17 -21.43 -9.64 34.33
C GLU A 17 -20.17 -9.67 33.45
N PHE A 18 -20.27 -10.12 32.20
CA PHE A 18 -19.16 -10.08 31.25
C PHE A 18 -18.69 -8.64 31.00
N GLU A 19 -19.62 -7.71 30.74
CA GLU A 19 -19.31 -6.31 30.43
C GLU A 19 -18.71 -5.54 31.61
N GLN A 20 -19.03 -5.95 32.85
CA GLN A 20 -18.57 -5.29 34.08
C GLN A 20 -17.39 -5.99 34.76
N SER A 21 -16.92 -7.13 34.22
CA SER A 21 -15.89 -7.92 34.88
C SER A 21 -14.51 -7.27 34.79
N GLU A 22 -13.93 -6.95 35.94
CA GLU A 22 -12.51 -6.56 36.05
C GLU A 22 -11.56 -7.78 35.96
N ASN A 23 -12.07 -9.00 36.13
CA ASN A 23 -11.29 -10.23 36.06
C ASN A 23 -11.97 -11.25 35.13
N LEU A 24 -11.57 -11.20 33.85
CA LEU A 24 -12.11 -12.06 32.80
C LEU A 24 -11.74 -13.55 32.99
N GLN A 25 -10.65 -13.86 33.70
CA GLN A 25 -10.29 -15.26 34.01
C GLN A 25 -11.34 -15.90 34.94
N ASN A 26 -11.78 -15.19 35.97
CA ASN A 26 -12.85 -15.67 36.86
C ASN A 26 -14.17 -15.86 36.09
N PHE A 27 -14.49 -14.97 35.15
CA PHE A 27 -15.65 -15.11 34.28
C PHE A 27 -15.57 -16.39 33.45
N ILE A 28 -14.42 -16.66 32.82
CA ILE A 28 -14.16 -17.87 32.05
C ILE A 28 -14.39 -19.12 32.93
N PHE A 29 -13.71 -19.22 34.08
CA PHE A 29 -13.84 -20.39 34.96
C PHE A 29 -15.27 -20.66 35.42
N LYS A 30 -16.05 -19.58 35.64
CA LYS A 30 -17.44 -19.69 36.09
C LYS A 30 -18.37 -20.19 34.99
N TYR A 31 -18.17 -19.74 33.75
CA TYR A 31 -19.14 -19.93 32.66
C TYR A 31 -18.71 -20.93 31.57
N GLU A 32 -17.44 -21.35 31.53
CA GLU A 32 -16.92 -22.37 30.60
C GLU A 32 -17.73 -23.69 30.62
N PRO A 33 -18.19 -24.22 31.77
CA PRO A 33 -18.95 -25.48 31.79
C PRO A 33 -20.36 -25.42 31.16
N PHE A 34 -20.87 -24.23 30.83
CA PHE A 34 -22.24 -24.05 30.37
C PHE A 34 -22.34 -24.15 28.84
N GLU A 35 -22.88 -25.24 28.30
CA GLU A 35 -22.96 -25.51 26.85
C GLU A 35 -23.87 -24.55 26.04
N HIS A 36 -24.53 -23.58 26.67
CA HIS A 36 -25.43 -22.66 25.98
C HIS A 36 -24.65 -21.75 25.00
N GLU A 37 -25.04 -21.74 23.72
CA GLU A 37 -24.35 -21.03 22.62
C GLU A 37 -23.94 -19.60 22.97
N GLN A 38 -24.86 -18.76 23.45
CA GLN A 38 -24.55 -17.37 23.79
C GLN A 38 -23.56 -17.24 24.95
N VAL A 39 -23.60 -18.18 25.91
CA VAL A 39 -22.66 -18.18 27.04
C VAL A 39 -21.28 -18.58 26.54
N GLN A 40 -21.20 -19.60 25.68
CA GLN A 40 -19.96 -20.02 25.04
C GLN A 40 -19.34 -18.93 24.15
N ILE A 41 -20.16 -18.12 23.46
CA ILE A 41 -19.68 -16.94 22.72
C ILE A 41 -19.05 -15.92 23.67
N LEU A 42 -19.69 -15.61 24.80
CA LEU A 42 -19.14 -14.67 25.79
C LEU A 42 -17.84 -15.22 26.42
N VAL A 43 -17.81 -16.51 26.73
CA VAL A 43 -16.61 -17.20 27.23
C VAL A 43 -15.47 -17.08 26.20
N ALA A 44 -15.72 -17.38 24.93
CA ALA A 44 -14.72 -17.25 23.86
C ALA A 44 -14.22 -15.80 23.71
N LYS A 45 -15.11 -14.80 23.82
CA LYS A 45 -14.72 -13.37 23.82
C LYS A 45 -13.84 -13.02 25.02
N ALA A 46 -14.18 -13.50 26.21
CA ALA A 46 -13.37 -13.32 27.41
C ALA A 46 -11.97 -13.91 27.23
N TYR A 47 -11.88 -15.13 26.68
CA TYR A 47 -10.62 -15.78 26.33
C TYR A 47 -9.77 -14.91 25.38
N LEU A 48 -10.38 -14.38 24.32
CA LEU A 48 -9.68 -13.53 23.35
C LEU A 48 -9.16 -12.22 23.98
N MET A 49 -9.95 -11.59 24.84
CA MET A 49 -9.56 -10.37 25.54
C MET A 49 -8.35 -10.62 26.46
N VAL A 50 -8.37 -11.70 27.25
CA VAL A 50 -7.22 -12.10 28.09
C VAL A 50 -5.97 -12.37 27.24
N LEU A 51 -6.12 -13.02 26.09
CA LEU A 51 -5.00 -13.24 25.15
C LEU A 51 -4.46 -11.96 24.52
N SER A 52 -5.32 -10.95 24.34
CA SER A 52 -4.92 -9.66 23.78
C SER A 52 -4.15 -8.82 24.81
N ASP A 53 -4.63 -8.78 26.06
CA ASP A 53 -3.99 -8.00 27.14
C ASP A 53 -2.62 -8.59 27.54
N SER A 54 -2.47 -9.92 27.46
CA SER A 54 -1.17 -10.59 27.69
C SER A 54 -0.11 -10.32 26.61
N CYS A 55 -0.48 -9.73 25.45
CA CYS A 55 0.52 -9.18 24.52
C CYS A 55 1.29 -7.99 25.12
N GLU A 56 0.67 -7.22 26.01
CA GLU A 56 1.31 -6.08 26.67
C GLU A 56 2.13 -6.52 27.90
N TYR A 57 1.77 -7.66 28.52
CA TYR A 57 2.39 -8.18 29.74
C TYR A 57 2.59 -9.72 29.68
N PRO A 58 3.70 -10.23 29.12
CA PRO A 58 3.92 -11.66 28.85
C PRO A 58 4.17 -12.54 30.10
N GLU A 59 4.08 -11.99 31.32
CA GLU A 59 4.33 -12.73 32.57
C GLU A 59 3.09 -13.51 33.08
N GLU A 60 1.90 -13.25 32.52
CA GLU A 60 0.67 -13.96 32.88
C GLU A 60 0.39 -15.13 31.92
N ASN A 61 0.70 -16.35 32.39
CA ASN A 61 0.58 -17.61 31.65
C ASN A 61 -0.88 -18.03 31.42
N PHE A 62 -1.55 -17.40 30.45
CA PHE A 62 -2.76 -17.96 29.86
C PHE A 62 -2.40 -18.74 28.59
N SER A 63 -2.62 -20.06 28.58
CA SER A 63 -2.26 -20.90 27.43
C SER A 63 -3.24 -20.70 26.27
N SER A 64 -2.83 -19.88 25.30
CA SER A 64 -3.49 -19.75 23.98
C SER A 64 -3.77 -21.10 23.32
N GLU A 65 -2.92 -22.10 23.56
CA GLU A 65 -3.03 -23.43 22.99
C GLU A 65 -4.21 -24.23 23.56
N TYR A 66 -4.50 -24.10 24.86
CA TYR A 66 -5.69 -24.73 25.44
C TYR A 66 -6.97 -24.16 24.82
N PHE A 67 -7.09 -22.82 24.75
CA PHE A 67 -8.25 -22.17 24.16
C PHE A 67 -8.47 -22.58 22.70
N ILE A 68 -7.41 -22.51 21.88
CA ILE A 68 -7.47 -22.89 20.47
C ILE A 68 -7.91 -24.36 20.35
N GLN A 69 -7.25 -25.30 21.02
CA GLN A 69 -7.60 -26.73 20.90
C GLN A 69 -9.03 -27.03 21.38
N HIS A 70 -9.48 -26.34 22.44
CA HIS A 70 -10.82 -26.54 23.00
C HIS A 70 -11.93 -26.06 22.03
N PHE A 71 -11.77 -24.88 21.42
CA PHE A 71 -12.83 -24.24 20.63
C PHE A 71 -12.67 -24.39 19.11
N LYS A 72 -11.54 -24.89 18.60
CA LYS A 72 -11.27 -24.97 17.15
C LYS A 72 -12.32 -25.76 16.36
N GLN A 73 -12.87 -26.82 16.96
CA GLN A 73 -13.88 -27.69 16.32
C GLN A 73 -15.32 -27.32 16.70
N HIS A 74 -15.54 -26.16 17.33
CA HIS A 74 -16.87 -25.73 17.73
C HIS A 74 -17.79 -25.54 16.50
N THR A 75 -19.10 -25.76 16.64
CA THR A 75 -20.06 -25.68 15.51
C THR A 75 -20.53 -24.26 15.18
N VAL A 76 -20.41 -23.35 16.15
CA VAL A 76 -20.84 -21.94 16.04
C VAL A 76 -19.77 -21.12 15.34
N LEU A 77 -20.13 -20.52 14.20
CA LEU A 77 -19.23 -19.74 13.35
C LEU A 77 -18.56 -18.57 14.11
N GLU A 78 -19.30 -17.85 14.95
CA GLU A 78 -18.74 -16.72 15.71
C GLU A 78 -17.59 -17.16 16.62
N ILE A 79 -17.73 -18.31 17.28
CA ILE A 79 -16.67 -18.89 18.12
C ILE A 79 -15.47 -19.32 17.25
N GLN A 80 -15.72 -19.96 16.11
CA GLN A 80 -14.64 -20.34 15.19
C GLN A 80 -13.84 -19.13 14.67
N LEU A 81 -14.52 -18.00 14.40
CA LEU A 81 -13.85 -16.75 14.02
C LEU A 81 -13.04 -16.14 15.18
N ILE A 82 -13.52 -16.24 16.42
CA ILE A 82 -12.75 -15.85 17.61
C ILE A 82 -11.50 -16.72 17.75
N VAL A 83 -11.60 -18.04 17.51
CA VAL A 83 -10.43 -18.94 17.50
C VAL A 83 -9.43 -18.53 16.42
N LEU A 84 -9.89 -18.16 15.23
CA LEU A 84 -9.04 -17.68 14.15
C LEU A 84 -8.24 -16.44 14.59
N GLN A 85 -8.88 -15.49 15.28
CA GLN A 85 -8.22 -14.30 15.82
C GLN A 85 -7.20 -14.66 16.91
N ALA A 86 -7.53 -15.59 17.81
CA ALA A 86 -6.59 -16.05 18.84
C ALA A 86 -5.36 -16.76 18.24
N MET A 87 -5.54 -17.55 17.17
CA MET A 87 -4.43 -18.15 16.42
C MET A 87 -3.51 -17.07 15.82
N LEU A 88 -4.08 -15.98 15.32
CA LEU A 88 -3.31 -14.84 14.80
C LEU A 88 -2.56 -14.10 15.92
N ILE A 89 -3.19 -13.87 17.07
CA ILE A 89 -2.55 -13.25 18.25
C ILE A 89 -1.36 -14.10 18.71
N ARG A 90 -1.52 -15.43 18.82
CA ARG A 90 -0.43 -16.35 19.14
C ARG A 90 0.76 -16.19 18.18
N LEU A 91 0.50 -16.03 16.89
CA LEU A 91 1.56 -15.78 15.90
C LEU A 91 2.24 -14.42 16.09
N LYS A 92 1.49 -13.37 16.47
CA LYS A 92 2.06 -12.04 16.74
C LYS A 92 2.97 -12.05 17.98
N GLN A 93 2.52 -12.67 19.07
CA GLN A 93 3.26 -12.76 20.34
C GLN A 93 4.64 -13.39 20.16
N HIS A 94 4.74 -14.40 19.30
CA HIS A 94 5.97 -15.15 19.11
C HIS A 94 6.71 -14.81 17.80
N ALA A 95 6.34 -13.71 17.11
CA ALA A 95 6.90 -13.35 15.80
C ALA A 95 8.43 -13.19 15.78
N ASN A 96 9.04 -12.89 16.93
CA ASN A 96 10.49 -12.73 17.10
C ASN A 96 11.23 -14.05 17.47
N GLU A 97 10.51 -15.14 17.75
CA GLU A 97 11.09 -16.41 18.13
C GLU A 97 11.51 -17.22 16.89
N LYS A 98 12.81 -17.53 16.78
CA LYS A 98 13.34 -18.35 15.67
C LYS A 98 13.02 -19.83 15.89
N ARG A 99 12.05 -20.42 15.18
CA ARG A 99 11.84 -21.90 15.14
C ARG A 99 11.02 -22.39 13.95
N ALA A 100 11.21 -23.65 13.57
CA ALA A 100 10.42 -24.36 12.55
C ALA A 100 8.94 -24.51 12.94
N GLN A 101 8.63 -24.61 14.24
CA GLN A 101 7.26 -24.65 14.79
C GLN A 101 6.41 -23.45 14.33
N PHE A 102 7.03 -22.30 14.04
CA PHE A 102 6.32 -21.13 13.54
C PHE A 102 5.70 -21.35 12.16
N ASN A 103 6.41 -22.06 11.29
CA ASN A 103 5.90 -22.36 9.95
C ASN A 103 4.71 -23.32 10.01
N ASP A 104 4.69 -24.23 10.98
CA ASP A 104 3.57 -25.13 11.22
C ASP A 104 2.36 -24.35 11.73
N TRP A 105 2.54 -23.41 12.67
CA TRP A 105 1.45 -22.52 13.13
C TRP A 105 0.90 -21.63 12.01
N TYR A 106 1.75 -21.11 11.11
CA TYR A 106 1.27 -20.36 9.94
C TYR A 106 0.45 -21.24 9.01
N ASN A 107 0.90 -22.46 8.72
CA ASN A 107 0.16 -23.39 7.86
C ASN A 107 -1.17 -23.79 8.51
N GLU A 108 -1.15 -24.10 9.81
CA GLU A 108 -2.34 -24.44 10.59
C GLU A 108 -3.39 -23.33 10.53
N LEU A 109 -2.95 -22.06 10.69
CA LEU A 109 -3.85 -20.92 10.60
C LEU A 109 -4.42 -20.76 9.18
N ILE A 110 -3.60 -20.88 8.13
CA ILE A 110 -4.07 -20.79 6.75
C ILE A 110 -5.11 -21.89 6.47
N GLU A 111 -4.79 -23.13 6.83
CA GLU A 111 -5.68 -24.28 6.64
C GLU A 111 -6.99 -24.10 7.40
N TYR A 112 -6.94 -23.53 8.61
CA TYR A 112 -8.14 -23.22 9.38
C TYR A 112 -8.95 -22.10 8.72
N ALA A 113 -8.30 -21.01 8.31
CA ALA A 113 -8.93 -19.87 7.65
C ALA A 113 -9.61 -20.26 6.31
N GLU A 114 -9.01 -21.18 5.55
CA GLU A 114 -9.54 -21.66 4.27
C GLU A 114 -10.83 -22.48 4.40
N GLN A 115 -11.22 -22.89 5.61
CA GLN A 115 -12.50 -23.57 5.87
C GLN A 115 -13.69 -22.60 5.85
N PHE A 116 -13.44 -21.29 6.01
CA PHE A 116 -14.48 -20.27 6.04
C PHE A 116 -14.74 -19.65 4.67
N SER A 117 -15.89 -19.01 4.52
CA SER A 117 -16.13 -18.16 3.35
C SER A 117 -15.09 -17.03 3.32
N GLN A 118 -14.35 -16.95 2.22
CA GLN A 118 -13.41 -15.88 1.96
C GLN A 118 -14.08 -14.54 1.59
N ASP A 119 -15.37 -14.38 1.88
CA ASP A 119 -16.08 -13.10 1.80
C ASP A 119 -16.20 -12.44 3.20
N ASN A 120 -15.79 -13.15 4.26
CA ASN A 120 -15.68 -12.59 5.61
C ASN A 120 -14.39 -11.77 5.75
N TYR A 121 -14.52 -10.49 6.09
CA TYR A 121 -13.40 -9.56 6.22
C TYR A 121 -12.37 -10.03 7.27
N GLN A 122 -12.79 -10.63 8.39
CA GLN A 122 -11.88 -11.11 9.43
C GLN A 122 -10.98 -12.25 8.92
N VAL A 123 -11.54 -13.11 8.06
CA VAL A 123 -10.80 -14.22 7.43
C VAL A 123 -9.80 -13.67 6.42
N ILE A 124 -10.24 -12.72 5.58
CA ILE A 124 -9.40 -12.04 4.59
C ILE A 124 -8.22 -11.35 5.28
N ASP A 125 -8.51 -10.56 6.31
CA ASP A 125 -7.53 -9.79 7.08
C ASP A 125 -6.48 -10.71 7.71
N THR A 126 -6.94 -11.77 8.37
CA THR A 126 -6.08 -12.78 8.98
C THR A 126 -5.16 -13.46 7.95
N LEU A 127 -5.70 -13.81 6.78
CA LEU A 127 -4.91 -14.41 5.70
C LEU A 127 -3.87 -13.44 5.14
N ILE A 128 -4.22 -12.16 4.94
CA ILE A 128 -3.28 -11.14 4.45
C ILE A 128 -2.10 -10.99 5.41
N GLU A 129 -2.38 -10.87 6.70
CA GLU A 129 -1.33 -10.77 7.72
C GLU A 129 -0.41 -12.00 7.71
N VAL A 130 -0.97 -13.21 7.72
CA VAL A 130 -0.16 -14.44 7.74
C VAL A 130 0.67 -14.59 6.47
N TYR A 131 0.10 -14.31 5.29
CA TYR A 131 0.88 -14.34 4.05
C TYR A 131 2.00 -13.29 4.05
N SER A 132 1.77 -12.12 4.64
CA SER A 132 2.80 -11.08 4.79
C SER A 132 3.96 -11.59 5.65
N TYR A 133 3.68 -12.17 6.81
CA TYR A 133 4.69 -12.76 7.68
C TYR A 133 5.49 -13.88 6.99
N LYS A 134 4.81 -14.77 6.24
CA LYS A 134 5.50 -15.84 5.49
C LYS A 134 6.42 -15.26 4.41
N ALA A 135 6.00 -14.20 3.72
CA ALA A 135 6.84 -13.52 2.74
C ALA A 135 8.07 -12.88 3.39
N GLN A 136 7.91 -12.19 4.53
CA GLN A 136 9.01 -11.57 5.26
C GLN A 136 10.05 -12.61 5.74
N ASN A 137 9.59 -13.74 6.29
CA ASN A 137 10.46 -14.81 6.80
C ASN A 137 11.25 -15.57 5.72
N LEU A 138 10.78 -15.54 4.47
CA LEU A 138 11.41 -16.16 3.31
C LEU A 138 12.25 -15.18 2.48
N SER A 139 12.23 -13.89 2.82
CA SER A 139 13.00 -12.86 2.13
C SER A 139 14.48 -13.24 2.08
N GLY A 140 15.06 -13.23 0.87
CA GLY A 140 16.45 -13.63 0.61
C GLY A 140 16.72 -15.15 0.58
N LYS A 141 15.76 -16.01 0.93
CA LYS A 141 15.91 -17.48 0.91
C LYS A 141 15.23 -18.12 -0.30
N ASP A 142 13.98 -17.77 -0.56
CA ASP A 142 13.17 -18.34 -1.64
C ASP A 142 12.34 -17.25 -2.34
N PRO A 143 12.89 -16.57 -3.34
CA PRO A 143 12.20 -15.47 -4.00
C PRO A 143 10.91 -15.90 -4.71
N PHE A 144 10.81 -17.16 -5.17
CA PHE A 144 9.59 -17.63 -5.84
C PHE A 144 8.43 -17.79 -4.86
N LYS A 145 8.67 -18.36 -3.68
CA LYS A 145 7.63 -18.46 -2.64
C LYS A 145 7.24 -17.11 -2.08
N VAL A 146 8.19 -16.19 -1.92
CA VAL A 146 7.92 -14.80 -1.52
C VAL A 146 6.93 -14.14 -2.50
N HIS A 147 7.17 -14.24 -3.81
CA HIS A 147 6.24 -13.68 -4.80
C HIS A 147 4.88 -14.37 -4.81
N TYR A 148 4.84 -15.70 -4.62
CA TYR A 148 3.59 -16.43 -4.49
C TYR A 148 2.73 -15.87 -3.36
N PHE A 149 3.32 -15.60 -2.18
CA PHE A 149 2.59 -15.03 -1.05
C PHE A 149 2.13 -13.59 -1.29
N TYR A 150 2.95 -12.74 -1.91
CA TYR A 150 2.51 -11.40 -2.29
C TYR A 150 1.35 -11.42 -3.30
N HIS A 151 1.35 -12.37 -4.25
CA HIS A 151 0.23 -12.54 -5.18
C HIS A 151 -1.06 -12.96 -4.46
N LYS A 152 -0.96 -13.81 -3.42
CA LYS A 152 -2.11 -14.18 -2.59
C LYS A 152 -2.69 -12.97 -1.86
N ILE A 153 -1.85 -12.11 -1.29
CA ILE A 153 -2.28 -10.85 -0.64
C ILE A 153 -3.06 -9.97 -1.63
N ILE A 154 -2.51 -9.74 -2.83
CA ILE A 154 -3.17 -8.92 -3.87
C ILE A 154 -4.46 -9.57 -4.38
N GLN A 155 -4.55 -10.89 -4.40
CA GLN A 155 -5.79 -11.57 -4.79
C GLN A 155 -6.88 -11.37 -3.72
N LEU A 156 -6.51 -11.45 -2.45
CA LEU A 156 -7.41 -11.24 -1.31
C LEU A 156 -7.90 -9.79 -1.21
N SER A 157 -7.06 -8.82 -1.58
CA SER A 157 -7.41 -7.39 -1.55
C SER A 157 -8.51 -6.97 -2.52
N LYS A 158 -8.85 -7.80 -3.51
CA LYS A 158 -9.97 -7.56 -4.43
C LYS A 158 -11.34 -7.80 -3.77
N LYS A 159 -11.35 -8.23 -2.52
CA LYS A 159 -12.55 -8.47 -1.71
C LYS A 159 -12.69 -7.37 -0.65
N ASN A 160 -13.77 -7.37 0.13
CA ASN A 160 -14.00 -6.36 1.17
C ASN A 160 -12.88 -6.40 2.24
N LEU A 161 -12.05 -5.36 2.26
CA LEU A 161 -10.94 -5.18 3.21
C LEU A 161 -11.31 -4.26 4.36
N SER A 162 -10.70 -4.47 5.53
CA SER A 162 -10.62 -3.44 6.57
C SER A 162 -9.51 -2.42 6.27
N ASN A 163 -9.61 -1.23 6.88
CA ASN A 163 -8.70 -0.10 6.65
C ASN A 163 -7.23 -0.38 7.05
N GLU A 164 -6.99 -1.32 7.96
CA GLU A 164 -5.65 -1.59 8.53
C GLU A 164 -4.76 -2.43 7.59
N ASN A 165 -5.36 -3.25 6.72
CA ASN A 165 -4.60 -4.14 5.83
C ASN A 165 -4.21 -3.53 4.47
N TYR A 166 -4.67 -2.31 4.18
CA TYR A 166 -4.30 -1.63 2.93
C TYR A 166 -2.80 -1.39 2.83
N GLU A 167 -2.10 -1.11 3.94
CA GLU A 167 -0.64 -0.95 3.92
C GLU A 167 0.09 -2.24 3.50
N LEU A 168 -0.31 -3.39 4.04
CA LEU A 168 0.27 -4.70 3.69
C LEU A 168 0.03 -5.06 2.23
N VAL A 169 -1.16 -4.74 1.71
CA VAL A 169 -1.49 -4.92 0.30
C VAL A 169 -0.62 -4.02 -0.57
N PHE A 170 -0.50 -2.74 -0.22
CA PHE A 170 0.34 -1.79 -0.94
C PHE A 170 1.82 -2.23 -0.95
N GLN A 171 2.36 -2.68 0.19
CA GLN A 171 3.71 -3.25 0.26
C GLN A 171 3.87 -4.48 -0.64
N ALA A 172 2.87 -5.38 -0.68
CA ALA A 172 2.88 -6.53 -1.58
C ALA A 172 2.91 -6.10 -3.06
N GLU A 173 2.08 -5.13 -3.45
CA GLU A 173 2.05 -4.57 -4.80
C GLU A 173 3.39 -3.96 -5.21
N GLN A 174 4.07 -3.24 -4.30
CA GLN A 174 5.42 -2.71 -4.55
C GLN A 174 6.46 -3.81 -4.77
N LYS A 175 6.43 -4.87 -3.97
CA LYS A 175 7.38 -5.98 -4.09
C LYS A 175 7.19 -6.72 -5.41
N ILE A 176 5.94 -6.91 -5.84
CA ILE A 176 5.62 -7.48 -7.16
C ILE A 176 6.06 -6.54 -8.29
N PHE A 177 5.84 -5.23 -8.14
CA PHE A 177 6.31 -4.22 -9.09
C PHE A 177 7.83 -4.29 -9.29
N GLN A 178 8.60 -4.33 -8.20
CA GLN A 178 10.06 -4.49 -8.23
C GLN A 178 10.50 -5.81 -8.88
N PHE A 179 9.77 -6.91 -8.63
CA PHE A 179 10.06 -8.19 -9.27
C PHE A 179 9.89 -8.13 -10.79
N TYR A 180 8.76 -7.61 -11.28
CA TYR A 180 8.52 -7.51 -12.72
C TYR A 180 9.49 -6.58 -13.42
N LEU A 181 9.91 -5.49 -12.76
CA LEU A 181 10.99 -4.63 -13.23
C LEU A 181 12.28 -5.43 -13.44
N SER A 182 12.71 -6.18 -12.42
CA SER A 182 13.95 -6.97 -12.49
C SER A 182 13.95 -8.05 -13.58
N ARG A 183 12.74 -8.53 -13.94
CA ARG A 183 12.53 -9.56 -14.96
C ARG A 183 12.20 -8.98 -16.35
N GLN A 184 12.17 -7.66 -16.50
CA GLN A 184 11.81 -6.97 -17.74
C GLN A 184 10.44 -7.40 -18.31
N GLN A 185 9.49 -7.79 -17.45
CA GLN A 185 8.16 -8.25 -17.85
C GLN A 185 7.20 -7.07 -18.05
N LEU A 186 7.30 -6.41 -19.21
CA LEU A 186 6.61 -5.16 -19.57
C LEU A 186 5.09 -5.15 -19.35
N SER A 187 4.38 -6.24 -19.66
CA SER A 187 2.90 -6.29 -19.53
C SER A 187 2.45 -6.42 -18.08
N ALA A 188 3.10 -7.28 -17.30
CA ALA A 188 2.80 -7.49 -15.89
C ALA A 188 3.20 -6.27 -15.03
N PHE A 189 4.31 -5.63 -15.39
CA PHE A 189 4.78 -4.38 -14.79
C PHE A 189 3.74 -3.25 -14.84
N LYS A 190 3.05 -3.07 -15.97
CA LYS A 190 1.98 -2.07 -16.14
C LYS A 190 0.79 -2.33 -15.23
N GLN A 191 0.33 -3.57 -15.17
CA GLN A 191 -0.84 -3.93 -14.36
C GLN A 191 -0.57 -3.67 -12.87
N SER A 192 0.62 -4.02 -12.38
CA SER A 192 1.03 -3.72 -11.01
C SER A 192 1.08 -2.21 -10.74
N TYR A 193 1.61 -1.42 -11.67
CA TYR A 193 1.66 0.04 -11.51
C TYR A 193 0.26 0.68 -11.42
N TYR A 194 -0.68 0.27 -12.27
CA TYR A 194 -2.05 0.79 -12.19
C TYR A 194 -2.79 0.34 -10.92
N ALA A 195 -2.52 -0.86 -10.41
CA ALA A 195 -3.07 -1.33 -9.14
C ALA A 195 -2.59 -0.44 -7.97
N ILE A 196 -1.28 -0.18 -7.89
CA ILE A 196 -0.65 0.71 -6.90
C ILE A 196 -1.31 2.11 -6.94
N ASN A 197 -1.55 2.66 -8.13
CA ASN A 197 -2.18 3.97 -8.29
C ASN A 197 -3.64 4.00 -7.84
N ALA A 198 -4.43 2.99 -8.24
CA ALA A 198 -5.84 2.89 -7.83
C ALA A 198 -5.96 2.76 -6.30
N HIS A 199 -5.04 2.02 -5.69
CA HIS A 199 -4.95 1.86 -4.25
C HIS A 199 -4.63 3.19 -3.54
N TYR A 200 -3.68 3.96 -4.07
CA TYR A 200 -3.31 5.28 -3.54
C TYR A 200 -4.45 6.30 -3.60
N LEU A 201 -5.12 6.41 -4.76
CA LEU A 201 -6.24 7.34 -4.95
C LEU A 201 -7.44 7.06 -4.05
N SER A 202 -7.56 5.84 -3.53
CA SER A 202 -8.67 5.46 -2.65
C SER A 202 -8.41 5.81 -1.18
N ASN A 203 -7.15 5.93 -0.76
CA ASN A 203 -6.78 5.92 0.67
C ASN A 203 -5.88 7.08 1.14
N HIS A 204 -5.31 7.90 0.24
CA HIS A 204 -4.59 9.16 0.51
C HIS A 204 -3.67 9.21 1.75
N GLN A 205 -2.89 8.15 2.04
CA GLN A 205 -1.92 8.18 3.13
C GLN A 205 -0.60 8.85 2.70
N THR A 206 -0.05 9.71 3.56
CA THR A 206 1.17 10.49 3.29
C THR A 206 2.40 9.62 3.06
N ASP A 207 2.54 8.49 3.75
CA ASP A 207 3.72 7.61 3.64
C ASP A 207 3.81 6.87 2.30
N ILE A 208 2.67 6.73 1.63
CA ILE A 208 2.51 6.10 0.30
C ILE A 208 3.05 7.02 -0.81
N THR A 209 3.09 8.33 -0.56
CA THR A 209 3.48 9.38 -1.53
C THR A 209 4.90 9.24 -2.06
N SER A 210 5.88 9.04 -1.17
CA SER A 210 7.30 8.96 -1.56
C SER A 210 7.57 7.73 -2.42
N ALA A 211 6.97 6.60 -2.06
CA ALA A 211 7.13 5.36 -2.79
C ALA A 211 6.41 5.39 -4.15
N LEU A 212 5.26 6.07 -4.24
CA LEU A 212 4.58 6.29 -5.51
C LEU A 212 5.41 7.14 -6.48
N LYS A 213 5.99 8.25 -6.00
CA LYS A 213 6.93 9.08 -6.78
C LYS A 213 8.10 8.25 -7.31
N GLN A 214 8.70 7.41 -6.46
CA GLN A 214 9.81 6.54 -6.85
C GLN A 214 9.41 5.49 -7.88
N ASN A 215 8.26 4.82 -7.71
CA ASN A 215 7.77 3.83 -8.66
C ASN A 215 7.44 4.44 -10.02
N THR A 216 6.85 5.64 -10.05
CA THR A 216 6.61 6.36 -11.31
C THR A 216 7.90 6.74 -12.01
N ALA A 217 8.93 7.17 -11.26
CA ALA A 217 10.23 7.48 -11.83
C ALA A 217 10.93 6.24 -12.40
N ILE A 218 10.91 5.14 -11.67
CA ILE A 218 11.39 3.84 -12.14
C ILE A 218 10.63 3.39 -13.38
N PHE A 219 9.31 3.59 -13.41
CA PHE A 219 8.47 3.28 -14.56
C PHE A 219 8.89 4.09 -15.79
N LEU A 220 9.02 5.41 -15.67
CA LEU A 220 9.46 6.25 -16.79
C LEU A 220 10.88 5.93 -17.25
N GLN A 221 11.82 5.76 -16.31
CA GLN A 221 13.22 5.44 -16.61
C GLN A 221 13.34 4.09 -17.34
N PHE A 222 12.66 3.05 -16.85
CA PHE A 222 12.62 1.75 -17.51
C PHE A 222 12.10 1.87 -18.94
N TRP A 223 11.04 2.65 -19.16
CA TRP A 223 10.51 2.89 -20.49
C TRP A 223 11.51 3.67 -21.37
N LEU A 224 12.12 4.73 -20.86
CA LEU A 224 13.12 5.51 -21.60
C LEU A 224 14.36 4.69 -21.96
N ASP A 225 14.82 3.81 -21.07
CA ASP A 225 15.98 2.94 -21.32
C ASP A 225 15.66 1.80 -22.27
N VAL A 226 14.51 1.13 -22.12
CA VAL A 226 14.06 0.08 -23.07
C VAL A 226 13.85 0.65 -24.48
N GLN A 227 13.44 1.92 -24.59
CA GLN A 227 13.20 2.59 -25.87
C GLN A 227 14.49 3.05 -26.58
N LYS A 228 15.65 3.07 -25.90
CA LYS A 228 16.95 3.36 -26.55
C LYS A 228 17.29 2.33 -27.64
N ASP A 229 16.82 1.09 -27.48
CA ASP A 229 17.21 -0.03 -28.36
C ASP A 229 16.07 -0.50 -29.30
N GLN A 230 14.82 -0.06 -29.09
CA GLN A 230 13.65 -0.54 -29.84
C GLN A 230 12.68 0.58 -30.24
N ASN A 231 12.92 1.21 -31.42
CA ASN A 231 12.00 2.01 -32.25
C ASN A 231 11.18 3.17 -31.56
N PRO A 232 11.20 4.41 -32.07
CA PRO A 232 11.05 5.67 -31.30
C PRO A 232 9.64 6.21 -31.08
N PHE A 233 8.60 5.49 -31.51
CA PHE A 233 7.25 6.03 -31.39
C PHE A 233 6.69 5.69 -30.03
N LEU A 234 6.48 6.73 -29.21
CA LEU A 234 5.68 6.74 -27.98
C LEU A 234 4.62 5.65 -28.04
N HIS A 235 4.90 4.55 -27.37
CA HIS A 235 4.02 3.41 -27.33
C HIS A 235 2.63 3.90 -26.94
N PRO A 236 1.53 3.40 -27.54
CA PRO A 236 0.18 3.71 -27.12
C PRO A 236 -0.02 3.72 -25.60
N GLU A 237 0.73 2.89 -24.87
CA GLU A 237 0.68 2.87 -23.40
C GLU A 237 1.39 4.03 -22.69
N ILE A 238 2.49 4.60 -23.22
CA ILE A 238 3.04 5.85 -22.66
C ILE A 238 2.03 6.96 -22.87
N ARG A 239 1.40 7.00 -24.06
CA ARG A 239 0.32 7.95 -24.34
C ARG A 239 -0.87 7.77 -23.40
N GLN A 240 -1.33 6.55 -23.20
CA GLN A 240 -2.41 6.26 -22.24
C GLN A 240 -2.02 6.64 -20.81
N PHE A 241 -0.79 6.37 -20.40
CA PHE A 241 -0.29 6.74 -19.08
C PHE A 241 -0.24 8.27 -18.90
N LEU A 242 0.30 9.01 -19.87
CA LEU A 242 0.34 10.47 -19.82
C LEU A 242 -1.06 11.10 -19.90
N GLN A 243 -1.98 10.51 -20.67
CA GLN A 243 -3.40 10.90 -20.66
C GLN A 243 -4.06 10.64 -19.31
N TYR A 244 -3.76 9.50 -18.69
CA TYR A 244 -4.23 9.18 -17.35
C TYR A 244 -3.71 10.16 -16.30
N LEU A 245 -2.40 10.46 -16.29
CA LEU A 245 -1.81 11.49 -15.42
C LEU A 245 -2.42 12.87 -15.67
N HIS A 246 -2.77 13.21 -16.91
CA HIS A 246 -3.39 14.48 -17.23
C HIS A 246 -4.79 14.61 -16.60
N ILE A 247 -5.56 13.52 -16.56
CA ILE A 247 -6.92 13.48 -16.00
C ILE A 247 -6.91 13.43 -14.47
N GLN A 248 -5.84 12.91 -13.85
CA GLN A 248 -5.74 12.72 -12.40
C GLN A 248 -4.93 13.87 -11.74
N ASP A 249 -5.58 15.01 -11.51
CA ASP A 249 -4.92 16.22 -10.98
C ASP A 249 -4.21 15.99 -9.63
N ASP A 250 -4.76 15.18 -8.74
CA ASP A 250 -4.14 14.91 -7.43
C ASP A 250 -2.87 14.08 -7.55
N LEU A 251 -2.92 13.01 -8.36
CA LEU A 251 -1.74 12.18 -8.66
C LEU A 251 -0.67 13.01 -9.38
N LYS A 252 -1.09 13.85 -10.32
CA LYS A 252 -0.22 14.78 -11.04
C LYS A 252 0.45 15.75 -10.08
N ASN A 253 -0.31 16.45 -9.24
CA ASN A 253 0.22 17.43 -8.29
C ASN A 253 1.12 16.77 -7.24
N LEU A 254 0.79 15.57 -6.79
CA LEU A 254 1.61 14.78 -5.89
C LEU A 254 2.98 14.49 -6.49
N ILE A 255 2.99 13.92 -7.70
CA ILE A 255 4.19 13.54 -8.43
C ILE A 255 5.11 14.75 -8.69
N LEU A 256 4.54 15.95 -8.81
CA LEU A 256 5.23 17.19 -9.13
C LEU A 256 5.86 17.92 -7.93
N GLN A 257 5.64 17.48 -6.69
CA GLN A 257 6.24 18.11 -5.51
C GLN A 257 7.74 17.77 -5.42
N PRO A 258 8.64 18.79 -5.55
CA PRO A 258 10.07 18.57 -5.57
C PRO A 258 10.65 18.54 -4.15
N GLU A 259 11.25 17.42 -3.78
CA GLU A 259 11.94 17.23 -2.51
C GLU A 259 13.42 16.89 -2.73
N ASN A 260 13.80 16.28 -3.87
CA ASN A 260 15.16 15.75 -4.10
C ASN A 260 15.65 15.87 -5.56
N GLN A 261 16.98 15.81 -5.76
CA GLN A 261 17.62 15.94 -7.09
C GLN A 261 17.15 14.91 -8.13
N ARG A 262 16.91 13.65 -7.72
CA ARG A 262 16.38 12.59 -8.60
C ARG A 262 14.96 12.89 -9.12
N GLN A 263 14.16 13.65 -8.38
CA GLN A 263 12.80 14.01 -8.80
C GLN A 263 12.82 15.10 -9.88
N TYR A 264 13.85 15.95 -9.97
CA TYR A 264 13.99 16.91 -11.06
C TYR A 264 14.32 16.23 -12.39
N GLN A 265 15.16 15.20 -12.36
CA GLN A 265 15.40 14.34 -13.53
C GLN A 265 14.08 13.70 -14.00
N PHE A 266 13.26 13.25 -13.06
CA PHE A 266 11.94 12.69 -13.38
C PHE A 266 10.95 13.73 -13.97
N ILE A 267 10.87 14.94 -13.41
CA ILE A 267 10.04 16.02 -13.98
C ILE A 267 10.53 16.34 -15.40
N PHE A 268 11.84 16.36 -15.61
CA PHE A 268 12.47 16.56 -16.92
C PHE A 268 12.07 15.48 -17.94
N GLU A 269 12.09 14.21 -17.54
CA GLU A 269 11.61 13.07 -18.33
C GLU A 269 10.12 13.17 -18.66
N LEU A 270 9.28 13.59 -17.71
CA LEU A 270 7.86 13.86 -17.96
C LEU A 270 7.65 14.99 -18.97
N CYS A 271 8.37 16.11 -18.84
CA CYS A 271 8.28 17.24 -19.77
C CYS A 271 8.61 16.81 -21.20
N TYR A 272 9.69 16.04 -21.36
CA TYR A 272 10.11 15.50 -22.66
C TYR A 272 9.04 14.59 -23.28
N LEU A 273 8.47 13.67 -22.48
CA LEU A 273 7.42 12.78 -22.95
C LEU A 273 6.13 13.54 -23.31
N PHE A 274 5.71 14.53 -22.52
CA PHE A 274 4.56 15.38 -22.85
C PHE A 274 4.78 16.16 -24.16
N TRP A 275 5.99 16.69 -24.36
CA TRP A 275 6.34 17.39 -25.60
C TRP A 275 6.28 16.45 -26.82
N LEU A 276 6.82 15.23 -26.71
CA LEU A 276 6.77 14.26 -27.79
C LEU A 276 5.32 13.86 -28.18
N ILE A 277 4.37 13.87 -27.23
CA ILE A 277 2.93 13.64 -27.51
C ILE A 277 2.20 14.95 -27.88
N GLN A 278 2.91 16.06 -28.02
CA GLN A 278 2.39 17.38 -28.42
C GLN A 278 1.49 18.06 -27.37
N TYR A 279 1.71 17.79 -26.08
CA TYR A 279 1.10 18.53 -24.97
C TYR A 279 2.00 19.71 -24.54
N GLU A 280 2.28 20.63 -25.45
CA GLU A 280 3.28 21.70 -25.28
C GLU A 280 2.98 22.64 -24.11
N GLU A 281 1.74 23.11 -23.95
CA GLU A 281 1.35 24.01 -22.85
C GLU A 281 1.58 23.38 -21.46
N ILE A 282 1.32 22.08 -21.35
CA ILE A 282 1.52 21.31 -20.11
C ILE A 282 3.01 21.13 -19.87
N SER A 283 3.77 20.78 -20.91
CA SER A 283 5.22 20.64 -20.84
C SER A 283 5.88 21.96 -20.43
N GLU A 284 5.44 23.09 -20.98
CA GLU A 284 5.95 24.43 -20.67
C GLU A 284 5.78 24.78 -19.18
N LYS A 285 4.58 24.48 -18.62
CA LYS A 285 4.31 24.69 -17.20
C LYS A 285 5.30 23.94 -16.30
N TYR A 286 5.66 22.71 -16.66
CA TYR A 286 6.60 21.91 -15.89
C TYR A 286 8.06 22.34 -16.11
N TRP A 287 8.41 22.78 -17.32
CA TRP A 287 9.69 23.45 -17.57
C TRP A 287 9.86 24.68 -16.69
N PHE A 288 8.82 25.47 -16.46
CA PHE A 288 8.92 26.65 -15.58
C PHE A 288 9.19 26.29 -14.12
N VAL A 289 8.69 25.12 -13.67
CA VAL A 289 9.01 24.60 -12.33
C VAL A 289 10.49 24.23 -12.27
N LEU A 290 11.04 23.58 -13.31
CA LEU A 290 12.47 23.25 -13.40
C LEU A 290 13.35 24.50 -13.48
N LEU A 291 12.94 25.52 -14.25
CA LEU A 291 13.63 26.81 -14.42
C LEU A 291 13.76 27.63 -13.13
N LYS A 292 12.94 27.32 -12.12
CA LYS A 292 13.12 27.87 -10.77
C LYS A 292 14.41 27.35 -10.10
N TYR A 293 14.87 26.15 -10.45
CA TYR A 293 15.97 25.44 -9.79
C TYR A 293 17.22 25.30 -10.67
N HIS A 294 17.07 25.11 -11.98
CA HIS A 294 18.18 25.10 -12.95
C HIS A 294 18.16 26.39 -13.74
N GLN A 295 19.16 27.25 -13.52
CA GLN A 295 19.11 28.66 -13.95
C GLN A 295 19.85 28.94 -15.25
N THR A 296 20.58 27.96 -15.81
CA THR A 296 21.39 28.19 -17.02
C THR A 296 20.98 27.27 -18.16
N LEU A 297 21.02 27.79 -19.40
CA LEU A 297 20.75 27.03 -20.62
C LEU A 297 21.72 25.84 -20.80
N GLN A 298 22.94 25.97 -20.28
CA GLN A 298 23.98 24.94 -20.33
C GLN A 298 23.60 23.71 -19.47
N ASP A 299 22.99 23.93 -18.31
CA ASP A 299 22.45 22.83 -17.48
C ASP A 299 21.42 22.02 -18.28
N TYR A 300 20.56 22.68 -19.05
CA TYR A 300 19.55 22.00 -19.88
C TYR A 300 20.11 21.30 -21.10
N GLN A 301 21.15 21.86 -21.73
CA GLN A 301 21.76 21.26 -22.91
C GLN A 301 22.38 19.90 -22.61
N SER A 302 23.05 19.76 -21.46
CA SER A 302 23.55 18.46 -20.98
C SER A 302 22.46 17.41 -20.79
N LEU A 303 21.23 17.85 -20.48
CA LEU A 303 20.09 16.97 -20.29
C LEU A 303 19.43 16.59 -21.63
N ILE A 304 19.44 17.45 -22.64
CA ILE A 304 19.04 17.09 -24.02
C ILE A 304 19.93 15.94 -24.54
N ASP A 305 21.22 16.00 -24.24
CA ASP A 305 22.18 14.96 -24.64
C ASP A 305 21.95 13.63 -23.91
N SER A 306 21.16 13.62 -22.83
CA SER A 306 20.78 12.41 -22.09
C SER A 306 19.64 11.62 -22.75
N PHE A 307 18.93 12.22 -23.73
CA PHE A 307 17.88 11.55 -24.49
C PHE A 307 18.33 11.14 -25.88
N TRP A 308 17.85 9.98 -26.29
CA TRP A 308 17.99 9.53 -27.67
C TRP A 308 16.89 10.13 -28.54
N PHE A 309 17.26 10.72 -29.67
CA PHE A 309 16.34 11.25 -30.67
C PHE A 309 16.52 10.47 -31.97
N ASP A 310 15.42 9.97 -32.51
CA ASP A 310 15.40 9.22 -33.77
C ASP A 310 15.57 10.08 -35.00
N GLN A 311 15.19 11.35 -34.89
CA GLN A 311 15.22 12.31 -35.98
C GLN A 311 15.89 13.61 -35.51
N PRO A 312 16.85 14.15 -36.29
CA PRO A 312 17.46 15.45 -36.00
C PRO A 312 16.43 16.58 -35.85
N GLN A 313 15.32 16.50 -36.59
CA GLN A 313 14.23 17.47 -36.53
C GLN A 313 13.53 17.51 -35.18
N ARG A 314 13.33 16.35 -34.52
CA ARG A 314 12.74 16.29 -33.18
C ARG A 314 13.70 16.83 -32.13
N ARG A 315 15.00 16.54 -32.27
CA ARG A 315 16.02 17.15 -31.41
C ARG A 315 16.01 18.68 -31.53
N HIS A 316 15.95 19.17 -32.77
CA HIS A 316 15.89 20.61 -33.03
C HIS A 316 14.59 21.25 -32.49
N GLY A 317 13.44 20.61 -32.71
CA GLY A 317 12.17 21.08 -32.18
C GLY A 317 12.15 21.14 -30.65
N PHE A 318 12.69 20.14 -29.97
CA PHE A 318 12.80 20.12 -28.52
C PHE A 318 13.76 21.21 -28.00
N GLN A 319 14.89 21.42 -28.70
CA GLN A 319 15.82 22.51 -28.40
C GLN A 319 15.15 23.89 -28.52
N SER A 320 14.42 24.14 -29.60
CA SER A 320 13.69 25.40 -29.80
C SER A 320 12.66 25.62 -28.69
N PHE A 321 11.88 24.59 -28.38
CA PHE A 321 10.89 24.65 -27.30
C PHE A 321 11.51 24.98 -25.93
N LEU A 322 12.68 24.41 -25.60
CA LEU A 322 13.40 24.73 -24.37
C LEU A 322 13.90 26.18 -24.33
N ILE A 323 14.43 26.67 -25.44
CA ILE A 323 14.90 28.06 -25.57
C ILE A 323 13.71 29.01 -25.39
N ASP A 324 12.63 28.80 -26.13
CA ASP A 324 11.43 29.64 -26.08
C ASP A 324 10.82 29.67 -24.68
N SER A 325 10.74 28.51 -24.01
CA SER A 325 10.25 28.39 -22.63
C SER A 325 11.16 29.15 -21.64
N THR A 326 12.48 29.06 -21.81
CA THR A 326 13.46 29.73 -20.96
C THR A 326 13.37 31.25 -21.10
N ASP A 327 13.29 31.76 -22.33
CA ASP A 327 13.15 33.19 -22.62
C ASP A 327 11.84 33.75 -22.07
N LYS A 328 10.74 33.00 -22.24
CA LYS A 328 9.44 33.35 -21.69
C LYS A 328 9.47 33.37 -20.16
N TYR A 329 10.11 32.40 -19.52
CA TYR A 329 10.29 32.37 -18.07
C TYR A 329 11.12 33.55 -17.55
N HIS A 330 12.26 33.87 -18.18
CA HIS A 330 13.08 35.01 -17.80
C HIS A 330 12.33 36.34 -17.96
N SER A 331 11.57 36.48 -19.05
CA SER A 331 10.70 37.63 -19.28
C SER A 331 9.65 37.76 -18.18
N LEU A 332 8.93 36.68 -17.86
CA LEU A 332 7.95 36.65 -16.78
C LEU A 332 8.56 36.96 -15.41
N ASN A 333 9.75 36.43 -15.11
CA ASN A 333 10.45 36.73 -13.88
C ASN A 333 10.94 38.17 -13.80
N LYS A 334 11.40 38.75 -14.92
CA LYS A 334 11.74 40.18 -15.01
C LYS A 334 10.51 41.04 -14.69
N TYR A 335 9.36 40.74 -15.28
CA TYR A 335 8.11 41.42 -14.97
C TYR A 335 7.71 41.24 -13.52
N ARG A 336 7.72 40.01 -12.97
CA ARG A 336 7.43 39.75 -11.55
C ARG A 336 8.32 40.57 -10.63
N LYS A 337 9.63 40.65 -10.90
CA LYS A 337 10.56 41.48 -10.12
C LYS A 337 10.18 42.96 -10.21
N MET A 338 9.84 43.47 -11.40
CA MET A 338 9.40 44.86 -11.62
C MET A 338 8.07 45.19 -10.91
N PHE A 339 7.14 44.24 -10.84
CA PHE A 339 5.84 44.42 -10.17
C PHE A 339 5.93 44.25 -8.65
N ASN A 340 6.76 43.32 -8.16
CA ASN A 340 7.01 43.17 -6.72
C ASN A 340 7.82 44.33 -6.13
N THR A 341 8.71 44.97 -6.90
CA THR A 341 9.38 46.20 -6.44
C THR A 341 8.50 47.44 -6.51
N SER A 342 7.44 47.44 -7.33
CA SER A 342 6.50 48.57 -7.42
C SER A 342 5.30 48.47 -6.45
N LEU A 343 4.98 47.29 -5.92
CA LEU A 343 4.01 47.11 -4.83
C LEU A 343 4.61 47.26 -3.41
N GLY A 344 5.93 47.28 -3.27
CA GLY A 344 6.64 47.41 -1.98
C GLY A 344 7.11 48.81 -1.60
N LYS A 345 6.68 49.87 -2.30
CA LYS A 345 7.14 51.26 -2.04
C LYS A 345 6.03 52.31 -1.88
N ASN A 346 4.77 51.89 -1.70
CA ASN A 346 3.66 52.80 -1.38
C ASN A 346 2.94 52.40 -0.09
N ASN A 347 3.69 52.06 0.96
CA ASN A 347 3.23 52.08 2.35
C ASN A 347 4.46 52.26 3.27
N LEU A 348 4.97 53.49 3.28
CA LEU A 348 5.72 54.08 4.40
C LEU A 348 5.24 55.50 4.57
#